data_AF-A0A4R0P5C7-F1
#
_entry.id   AF-A0A4R0P5C7-F1
#
_cell.length_a   1.000
_cell.length_b   1.000
_cell.length_c   1.000
_cell.angle_alpha   90.00
_cell.angle_beta   90.00
_cell.angle_gamma   90.00
#
_symmetry.space_group_name_H-M   'P 1'
#
loop_
_entity.id
_entity.type
_entity.pdbx_description
1 polymer ?
#
loop_
_entity_poly.entity_id
_entity_poly.type
_entity_poly.pdbx_seq_one_letter_code
_entity_poly.pdbx_strand_id
1 'polypeptide(L)' 'MGFLKTAMIGAAIYAGVKYITKKDPITGRSVVDDIKDKAPEWMEKAKDYKREFETKATYAKEDLGI' A
#
# COMPACT_ATOMS: atom_id res chain seq x y z
N MET A 1 15.57 -14.91 -11.08
CA MET A 1 15.34 -14.13 -9.84
C MET A 1 13.91 -13.56 -9.87
N GLY A 2 12.94 -14.10 -9.12
CA GLY A 2 11.60 -13.47 -9.14
C GLY A 2 10.52 -14.16 -8.32
N PHE A 3 10.52 -15.49 -8.27
CA PHE A 3 9.42 -16.22 -7.64
C PHE A 3 9.29 -15.97 -6.13
N LEU A 4 10.41 -15.89 -5.40
CA LEU A 4 10.41 -15.63 -3.96
C LEU A 4 9.91 -14.22 -3.61
N LYS A 5 10.25 -13.23 -4.44
CA LYS A 5 9.80 -11.83 -4.26
C LYS A 5 8.29 -11.72 -4.51
N THR A 6 7.80 -12.36 -5.57
CA THR A 6 6.36 -12.43 -5.86
C THR A 6 5.60 -13.21 -4.79
N ALA A 7 6.17 -14.30 -4.28
CA ALA A 7 5.57 -15.07 -3.19
C ALA A 7 5.51 -14.28 -1.87
N MET A 8 6.54 -13.49 -1.53
CA MET A 8 6.50 -12.60 -0.37
C MET A 8 5.47 -11.49 -0.52
N ILE A 9 5.38 -10.86 -1.70
CA ILE A 9 4.36 -9.85 -1.98
C ILE A 9 2.95 -10.49 -1.88
N GLY A 10 2.76 -11.66 -2.46
CA GLY A 10 1.51 -12.41 -2.36
C GLY A 10 1.15 -12.80 -0.93
N ALA A 11 2.13 -13.22 -0.12
CA ALA A 11 1.94 -13.54 1.28
C ALA A 11 1.60 -12.29 2.11
N ALA A 12 2.25 -11.15 1.86
CA ALA A 12 1.95 -9.88 2.53
C ALA A 12 0.56 -9.36 2.18
N ILE A 13 0.16 -9.43 0.89
CA ILE A 13 -1.19 -9.08 0.45
C ILE A 13 -2.21 -10.04 1.07
N TYR A 14 -1.97 -11.35 1.06
CA TYR A 14 -2.87 -12.34 1.66
C TYR A 14 -2.99 -12.16 3.17
N ALA A 15 -1.90 -11.89 3.89
CA ALA A 15 -1.92 -11.61 5.32
C ALA A 15 -2.62 -10.30 5.63
N GLY A 16 -2.35 -9.25 4.85
CA GLY A 16 -3.03 -7.97 4.90
C GLY A 16 -4.54 -8.17 4.72
N VAL A 17 -4.96 -8.66 3.56
CA VAL A 17 -6.36 -9.00 3.24
C VAL A 17 -6.96 -9.87 4.33
N LYS A 18 -6.35 -10.99 4.72
CA LYS A 18 -6.88 -11.86 5.79
C LYS A 18 -7.03 -11.15 7.13
N TYR A 19 -6.19 -10.17 7.44
CA TYR A 19 -6.29 -9.38 8.66
C TYR A 19 -7.43 -8.35 8.59
N ILE A 20 -7.56 -7.62 7.48
CA ILE A 20 -8.67 -6.67 7.26
C ILE A 20 -10.02 -7.38 7.00
N THR A 21 -10.00 -8.61 6.46
CA THR A 21 -11.20 -9.40 6.13
C THR A 21 -11.57 -10.39 7.24
N LYS A 22 -10.71 -10.58 8.26
CA LYS A 22 -11.12 -11.25 9.50
C LYS A 22 -12.22 -10.38 10.09
N LYS A 23 -13.46 -10.87 10.04
CA LYS A 23 -14.62 -10.22 10.64
C LYS A 23 -14.30 -9.91 12.10
N ASP A 24 -14.17 -8.62 12.39
CA ASP A 24 -14.13 -8.16 13.76
C ASP A 24 -15.52 -8.42 14.36
N PRO A 25 -15.65 -9.23 15.43
CA PRO A 25 -16.94 -9.51 16.08
C PRO A 25 -17.56 -8.25 16.74
N ILE A 26 -16.85 -7.12 16.74
CA ILE A 26 -17.25 -5.90 17.47
C ILE A 26 -18.07 -4.94 16.60
N THR A 27 -17.84 -4.82 15.29
CA THR A 27 -18.48 -3.76 14.50
C THR A 27 -19.47 -4.22 13.45
N GLY A 28 -19.39 -5.45 12.95
CA GLY A 28 -20.40 -6.01 12.04
C GLY A 28 -20.73 -5.17 10.78
N ARG A 29 -19.95 -4.13 10.47
CA ARG A 29 -20.14 -3.15 9.40
C ARG A 29 -18.81 -2.91 8.65
N SER A 30 -18.86 -3.14 7.34
CA SER A 30 -18.41 -2.23 6.26
C SER A 30 -17.06 -1.50 6.31
N VAL A 31 -15.99 -2.05 6.90
CA VAL A 31 -14.61 -1.50 6.66
C VAL A 31 -14.25 -1.54 5.18
N VAL A 32 -14.78 -2.51 4.42
CA VAL A 32 -14.64 -2.57 2.96
C VAL A 32 -15.39 -1.43 2.25
N ASP A 33 -16.57 -1.03 2.72
CA ASP A 33 -17.26 0.15 2.18
C ASP A 33 -16.55 1.44 2.59
N ASP A 34 -16.09 1.58 3.84
CA ASP A 34 -15.31 2.75 4.27
C ASP A 34 -13.97 2.88 3.52
N ILE A 35 -13.30 1.76 3.21
CA ILE A 35 -12.11 1.74 2.35
C ILE A 35 -12.49 2.07 0.90
N LYS A 36 -13.68 1.66 0.43
CA LYS A 36 -14.13 1.92 -0.94
C LYS A 36 -14.59 3.37 -1.12
N ASP A 37 -15.22 3.96 -0.12
CA ASP A 37 -15.61 5.37 -0.07
C ASP A 37 -14.38 6.28 0.09
N LYS A 38 -13.40 5.86 0.91
CA LYS A 38 -12.12 6.56 1.07
C LYS A 38 -11.04 6.14 0.07
N ALA A 39 -11.30 5.17 -0.81
CA ALA A 39 -10.37 4.72 -1.84
C ALA A 39 -9.80 5.86 -2.68
N PRO A 40 -10.60 6.85 -3.16
CA PRO A 40 -10.04 7.99 -3.87
C PRO A 40 -9.04 8.79 -3.02
N GLU A 41 -9.33 9.04 -1.74
CA GLU A 41 -8.40 9.75 -0.84
C GLU A 41 -7.11 8.95 -0.59
N TRP A 42 -7.20 7.62 -0.49
CA TRP A 42 -6.03 6.77 -0.27
C TRP A 42 -5.17 6.68 -1.53
N MET A 43 -5.79 6.65 -2.71
CA MET A 43 -5.10 6.75 -3.99
C MET A 43 -4.40 8.09 -4.17
N GLU A 44 -5.04 9.18 -3.72
CA GLU A 44 -4.46 10.52 -3.78
C GLU A 44 -3.26 10.65 -2.83
N LYS A 45 -3.41 10.20 -1.58
CA LYS A 45 -2.30 10.13 -0.60
C LYS A 45 -1.16 9.23 -1.07
N ALA A 46 -1.46 8.09 -1.68
CA ALA A 46 -0.45 7.19 -2.23
C ALA A 46 0.32 7.84 -3.40
N LYS A 47 -0.38 8.59 -4.27
CA LYS A 47 0.26 9.35 -5.35
C LYS A 47 1.16 10.45 -4.81
N ASP A 48 0.72 11.16 -3.77
CA ASP A 48 1.48 12.23 -3.16
C ASP A 48 2.76 11.71 -2.48
N TYR A 49 2.64 10.62 -1.71
CA TYR A 49 3.78 9.90 -1.14
C TYR A 49 4.74 9.38 -2.22
N LYS A 50 4.20 8.84 -3.33
CA LYS A 50 5.03 8.38 -4.45
C LYS A 50 5.79 9.53 -5.08
N ARG A 51 5.14 10.69 -5.31
CA ARG A 51 5.81 11.89 -5.82
C ARG A 51 6.90 12.36 -4.87
N GLU A 52 6.62 12.51 -3.57
CA GLU A 52 7.63 12.89 -2.59
C GLU A 52 8.81 11.93 -2.58
N PHE A 53 8.55 10.62 -2.66
CA PHE A 53 9.60 9.62 -2.70
C PHE A 53 10.39 9.67 -4.01
N GLU A 54 9.73 9.84 -5.17
CA GLU A 54 10.39 10.01 -6.46
C GLU A 54 11.23 11.28 -6.48
N THR A 55 10.71 12.38 -5.94
CA THR A 55 11.43 13.65 -5.81
C THR A 55 12.66 13.49 -4.91
N LYS A 56 12.51 12.94 -3.71
CA LYS A 56 13.63 12.68 -2.79
C LYS A 56 14.63 11.69 -3.38
N ALA A 57 14.16 10.64 -4.06
CA ALA A 57 15.02 9.66 -4.71
C ALA A 57 15.74 10.25 -5.93
N THR A 58 15.12 11.18 -6.66
CA THR A 58 15.74 11.88 -7.79
C THR A 58 16.81 12.83 -7.28
N TYR A 59 16.52 13.64 -6.26
CA TYR A 59 17.53 14.49 -5.63
C TYR A 59 18.68 13.67 -5.05
N ALA A 60 18.39 12.56 -4.37
CA ALA A 60 19.44 11.69 -3.85
C ALA A 60 20.27 11.03 -4.96
N LYS A 61 19.67 10.67 -6.10
CA LYS A 61 20.40 10.15 -7.27
C LYS A 61 21.30 11.23 -7.89
N GLU A 62 20.77 12.43 -8.03
CA GLU A 62 21.47 13.58 -8.62
C GLU A 62 22.66 14.01 -7.75
N ASP A 63 22.51 13.98 -6.42
CA ASP A 63 23.59 14.24 -5.44
C ASP A 63 24.65 13.13 -5.41
N LEU A 64 24.25 11.87 -5.66
CA LEU A 64 25.14 10.71 -5.71
C LEU A 64 25.84 10.51 -7.07
N GLY A 65 25.54 11.33 -8.09
CA GLY A 65 26.20 11.30 -9.39
C GLY A 65 26.00 10.00 -10.19
N ILE A 66 24.90 9.28 -9.95
CA ILE A 66 24.49 8.02 -10.63
C ILE A 66 23.19 8.15 -11.39
#